data_AF-A0A1I1JNZ2-F1
#
_entry.id   AF-A0A1I1JNZ2-F1
#
_cell.length_a   1.000
_cell.length_b   1.000
_cell.length_c   1.000
_cell.angle_alpha   90.00
_cell.angle_beta   90.00
_cell.angle_gamma   90.00
#
_symmetry.space_group_name_H-M   'P 1'
#
loop_
_entity.id
_entity.type
_entity.pdbx_description
1 polymer ?
#
loop_
_entity_poly.entity_id
_entity_poly.type
_entity_poly.pdbx_seq_one_letter_code
_entity_poly.pdbx_strand_id
1 'polypeptide(L)' 'MDDEMLADQRRLVELIEAEGWDVTDLEISAYDSPWADEDDPEATVTITARRPYEGDDDEDDADEDDGNPFRLK' A
#
# COMPACT_ATOMS: atom_id res chain seq x y z
N MET A 1 -7.38 9.63 23.97
CA MET A 1 -6.74 9.31 22.69
C MET A 1 -5.33 8.94 23.04
N ASP A 2 -5.15 7.64 23.20
CA ASP A 2 -4.09 7.01 23.97
C ASP A 2 -2.74 7.17 23.26
N ASP A 3 -1.76 7.72 23.96
CA ASP A 3 -0.39 7.91 23.45
C ASP A 3 0.23 6.60 22.91
N GLU A 4 -0.25 5.47 23.41
CA GLU A 4 0.10 4.11 22.95
C GLU A 4 -0.38 3.83 21.51
N MET A 5 -1.62 4.21 21.16
CA MET A 5 -2.14 4.05 19.80
C MET A 5 -1.34 4.87 18.78
N LEU A 6 -0.94 6.09 19.14
CA LEU A 6 -0.12 6.95 18.29
C LEU A 6 1.30 6.39 18.14
N ALA A 7 1.85 5.78 19.18
CA ALA A 7 3.15 5.11 19.12
C ALA A 7 3.12 3.88 18.20
N ASP A 8 2.06 3.07 18.28
CA ASP A 8 1.89 1.89 17.42
C ASP A 8 1.68 2.27 15.95
N GLN A 9 0.88 3.30 15.68
CA GLN A 9 0.73 3.88 14.35
C GLN A 9 2.08 4.30 13.77
N ARG A 10 2.86 5.07 14.53
CA ARG A 10 4.17 5.55 14.07
C ARG A 10 5.11 4.39 13.78
N ARG A 11 5.12 3.37 14.64
CA ARG A 11 5.91 2.16 14.44
C ARG A 11 5.52 1.41 13.17
N LEU A 12 4.22 1.33 12.85
CA LEU A 12 3.74 0.72 11.61
C LEU A 12 4.24 1.47 10.37
N VAL A 13 4.18 2.81 10.39
CA VAL A 13 4.74 3.65 9.31
C VAL A 13 6.22 3.39 9.14
N GLU A 14 6.99 3.45 10.23
CA GLU A 14 8.44 3.24 10.21
C GLU A 14 8.81 1.86 9.63
N LEU A 15 8.04 0.81 9.92
CA LEU A 15 8.25 -0.53 9.36
C LEU A 15 7.95 -0.57 7.85
N ILE A 16 6.88 0.07 7.40
CA ILE A 16 6.49 0.12 5.99
C ILE A 16 7.52 0.91 5.17
N GLU A 17 7.99 2.04 5.71
CA GLU A 17 9.03 2.87 5.10
C GLU A 17 10.38 2.16 5.07
N ALA A 18 10.77 1.47 6.15
CA ALA A 18 12.01 0.70 6.21
C ALA A 18 12.07 -0.41 5.17
N GLU A 19 10.92 -0.99 4.80
CA GLU A 19 10.85 -1.96 3.72
C GLU A 19 11.10 -1.31 2.34
N GLY A 20 10.92 0.01 2.20
CA GLY A 20 11.05 0.77 0.95
C GLY A 20 9.72 1.16 0.30
N TRP A 21 8.63 1.23 1.07
CA TRP A 21 7.37 1.84 0.62
C TRP A 21 7.33 3.31 1.06
N ASP A 22 6.82 4.17 0.20
CA ASP A 22 6.54 5.58 0.52
C ASP A 22 5.09 5.70 1.00
N VAL A 23 4.89 6.04 2.28
CA VAL A 23 3.56 6.16 2.89
C VAL A 23 2.95 7.50 2.53
N THR A 24 1.84 7.48 1.80
CA THR A 24 1.20 8.69 1.26
C THR A 24 -0.01 9.15 2.04
N ASP A 25 -0.70 8.21 2.70
CA ASP A 25 -1.90 8.50 3.47
C ASP A 25 -2.04 7.55 4.66
N LEU A 26 -2.57 8.07 5.77
CA LEU A 26 -2.82 7.30 6.97
C LEU A 26 -4.10 7.81 7.65
N GLU A 27 -5.02 6.88 7.86
CA GLU A 27 -6.28 7.12 8.56
C GLU A 27 -6.36 6.24 9.81
N ILE A 28 -6.73 6.84 10.95
CA ILE A 28 -7.05 6.11 12.19
C ILE A 28 -8.51 6.34 12.51
N SER A 29 -9.23 5.25 12.70
CA SER A 29 -10.59 5.24 13.21
C SER A 29 -10.62 4.40 14.48
N ALA A 30 -10.91 5.04 15.62
CA ALA A 30 -11.31 4.32 16.81
C ALA A 30 -12.77 3.86 16.62
N TYR A 31 -13.02 2.57 16.74
CA TYR A 31 -14.39 2.05 16.72
C TYR A 31 -14.86 1.86 18.16
N ASP A 32 -15.67 2.80 18.65
CA ASP A 32 -16.45 2.61 19.88
C ASP A 32 -17.63 1.68 19.55
N SER A 33 -17.48 0.38 19.82
CA SER A 33 -18.56 -0.59 19.61
C SER A 33 -19.77 -0.24 20.49
N PRO A 34 -20.99 -0.10 19.92
CA PRO A 34 -22.20 0.11 20.70
C PRO A 34 -22.63 -1.15 21.48
N TRP A 35 -22.01 -2.30 21.21
CA TRP A 35 -22.18 -3.55 21.94
C TRP A 35 -21.13 -3.60 23.06
N ALA A 36 -21.43 -2.85 24.11
CA ALA A 36 -20.54 -2.51 25.24
C ALA A 36 -20.19 -3.68 26.19
N ASP A 37 -20.19 -4.92 25.72
CA ASP A 37 -19.75 -6.10 26.50
C ASP A 37 -18.28 -6.50 26.17
N GLU A 38 -17.63 -5.81 25.23
CA GLU A 38 -16.19 -5.95 24.95
C GLU A 38 -15.49 -4.66 25.43
N ASP A 39 -14.91 -4.69 26.63
CA ASP A 39 -14.16 -3.61 27.30
C ASP A 39 -12.86 -3.19 26.56
N ASP A 40 -12.65 -3.67 25.34
CA ASP A 40 -11.43 -3.45 24.57
C ASP A 40 -11.67 -2.44 23.45
N PRO A 41 -11.16 -1.19 23.56
CA PRO A 41 -11.26 -0.22 22.48
C PRO A 41 -10.47 -0.72 21.26
N GLU A 42 -11.17 -1.01 20.16
CA GLU A 42 -10.53 -1.44 18.91
C GLU A 42 -10.17 -0.22 18.05
N ALA A 43 -8.88 -0.09 17.74
CA ALA A 43 -8.37 0.89 16.80
C ALA A 43 -8.18 0.26 15.42
N THR A 44 -8.80 0.83 14.39
CA THR A 44 -8.51 0.49 12.99
C THR A 44 -7.59 1.53 12.38
N VAL A 45 -6.53 1.07 11.71
CA VAL A 45 -5.59 1.93 10.96
C VAL A 45 -5.59 1.51 9.50
N THR A 46 -5.86 2.45 8.60
CA THR A 46 -5.77 2.28 7.15
C THR A 46 -4.53 3.03 6.66
N ILE A 47 -3.65 2.37 5.89
CA ILE A 47 -2.41 2.95 5.38
C ILE A 47 -2.37 2.80 3.86
N THR A 48 -2.16 3.90 3.14
CA THR A 48 -1.90 3.89 1.70
C THR A 48 -0.41 4.17 1.47
N ALA A 49 0.26 3.28 0.75
CA ALA A 49 1.68 3.43 0.43
C ALA A 49 1.97 3.02 -1.02
N ARG A 50 3.03 3.57 -1.59
CA ARG A 50 3.49 3.31 -2.96
C ARG A 50 4.93 2.79 -2.96
N ARG A 51 5.23 1.85 -3.85
CA ARG A 51 6.60 1.44 -4.16
C ARG A 51 6.74 1.34 -5.68
N PRO A 52 7.72 2.00 -6.30
CA PRO A 52 8.05 1.72 -7.69
C PRO A 52 8.67 0.34 -7.77
N TYR A 53 8.15 -0.49 -8.67
CA TYR A 53 8.82 -1.72 -9.08
C TYR A 53 9.53 -1.40 -10.39
N GLU A 54 10.78 -1.83 -10.52
CA GLU A 54 11.42 -1.89 -11.84
C GLU A 54 10.51 -2.75 -12.71
N GLY A 55 10.00 -2.17 -13.80
CA GLY A 55 9.39 -3.00 -14.83
C GLY A 55 10.47 -3.92 -15.38
N ASP A 56 10.08 -5.11 -15.82
CA ASP A 56 10.70 -5.70 -17.00
C ASP A 56 10.52 -4.67 -18.14
N ASP A 57 11.35 -3.63 -18.17
CA ASP A 57 11.78 -3.03 -19.42
C ASP A 57 12.67 -4.10 -20.07
N ASP A 58 12.00 -5.08 -20.68
CA ASP A 58 12.50 -5.75 -21.88
C ASP A 58 12.71 -4.63 -22.93
N GLU A 59 13.79 -3.88 -22.79
CA GLU A 59 14.41 -3.04 -23.83
C GLU A 59 15.13 -3.93 -24.86
N ASP A 60 14.51 -5.05 -25.25
CA ASP A 60 14.97 -5.96 -26.29
C ASP A 60 13.78 -6.35 -27.19
N ASP A 61 13.35 -5.42 -28.05
CA ASP A 61 12.89 -5.78 -29.39
C ASP A 61 13.28 -4.67 -30.36
N ALA A 62 14.58 -4.65 -30.62
CA ALA A 62 15.14 -4.03 -31.81
C ALA A 62 14.57 -4.76 -33.04
N ASP A 63 13.92 -4.00 -33.93
CA ASP A 63 13.83 -4.28 -35.37
C ASP A 63 13.77 -5.76 -35.82
N GLU A 64 12.61 -6.41 -35.72
CA GLU A 64 12.27 -7.57 -36.56
C GLU A 64 11.01 -7.32 -37.42
N ASP A 65 11.29 -6.74 -38.59
CA ASP A 65 10.66 -6.96 -39.90
C ASP A 65 9.36 -7.81 -39.98
N ASP A 66 8.26 -7.13 -40.32
CA ASP A 66 7.30 -7.49 -41.37
C ASP A 66 7.03 -9.00 -41.63
N GLY A 67 6.21 -9.63 -40.78
CA GLY A 67 5.75 -11.02 -41.00
C GLY A 67 4.32 -11.35 -40.60
N ASN A 68 3.46 -10.39 -40.24
CA ASN A 68 2.13 -10.70 -39.68
C ASN A 68 1.02 -10.78 -40.76
N PRO A 69 0.50 -11.98 -41.11
CA PRO A 69 -0.52 -12.15 -42.15
C PRO A 69 -1.94 -11.73 -41.72
N PHE A 70 -2.14 -11.27 -40.48
CA PHE A 70 -3.46 -10.94 -39.93
C PHE A 70 -3.76 -9.43 -39.85
N ARG A 71 -2.86 -8.56 -40.34
CA ARG A 71 -3.19 -7.13 -40.43
C ARG A 71 -4.18 -6.91 -41.58
N LEU A 72 -5.46 -6.70 -41.25
CA LEU A 72 -6.48 -6.27 -42.21
C LEU A 72 -6.07 -4.90 -42.80
N LYS A 73 -6.04 -4.81 -44.13
CA LYS A 73 -5.69 -3.63 -44.90
C LYS A 73 -6.86 -2.65 -44.99
#